data_AF-A0A925IR27-F1
#
_entry.id   AF-A0A925IR27-F1
#
_cell.length_a   1.000
_cell.length_b   1.000
_cell.length_c   1.000
_cell.angle_alpha   90.00
_cell.angle_beta   90.00
_cell.angle_gamma   90.00
#
_symmetry.space_group_name_H-M   'P 1'
#
loop_
_entity.id
_entity.type
_entity.pdbx_description
1 polymer ?
#
loop_
_entity_poly.entity_id
_entity_poly.type
_entity_poly.pdbx_seq_one_letter_code
_entity_poly.pdbx_strand_id
1 'polypeptide(L)'
;MDPNNWQLVFQRFQQSLLDLVYSYLPNLLGSLVTFLIGWLLATVLSRLVRGLLQRLNVQRFLGEGGGIRLFEQTTLRIDIARVSGQFTYWFLFITGILLAAETANLPQVEQFVVGLFAYVPQVFSSFVILALALLFGNLVRRLITASLPEGYAYVGSAAQALIYGLSLLAALAELGISRVLIYILFGGIVGLVMISGGIAFGLGGREAAQEIIAQFRKPRD
;
A
#
# COMPACT_ATOMS: atom_id res chain seq x y z
N MET A 1 -15.68 -50.01 -12.56
CA MET A 1 -16.00 -49.30 -11.30
C MET A 1 -16.45 -50.37 -10.31
N ASP A 2 -15.62 -50.69 -9.32
CA ASP A 2 -15.93 -51.77 -8.38
C ASP A 2 -17.18 -51.42 -7.55
N PRO A 3 -18.18 -52.34 -7.46
CA PRO A 3 -19.40 -52.13 -6.68
C PRO A 3 -19.15 -51.78 -5.20
N ASN A 4 -18.00 -52.20 -4.66
CA ASN A 4 -17.62 -51.98 -3.26
C ASN A 4 -17.14 -50.54 -2.97
N ASN A 5 -16.87 -49.72 -4.00
CA ASN A 5 -16.36 -48.37 -3.83
C ASN A 5 -17.45 -47.39 -3.33
N TRP A 6 -18.73 -47.68 -3.62
CA TRP A 6 -19.86 -46.85 -3.17
C TRP A 6 -20.07 -46.88 -1.66
N GLN A 7 -19.78 -48.02 -1.01
CA GLN A 7 -19.83 -48.14 0.44
C GLN A 7 -18.75 -47.26 1.11
N LEU A 8 -17.55 -47.21 0.53
CA LEU A 8 -16.46 -46.35 1.02
C LEU A 8 -16.78 -44.86 0.85
N VAL A 9 -17.39 -44.47 -0.27
CA VAL A 9 -17.84 -43.08 -0.49
C VAL A 9 -18.91 -42.69 0.53
N PHE A 10 -19.90 -43.55 0.76
CA PHE A 10 -20.96 -43.31 1.73
C PHE A 10 -20.43 -43.24 3.18
N GLN A 11 -19.53 -44.15 3.56
CA GLN A 11 -18.88 -44.13 4.88
C GLN A 11 -18.03 -42.87 5.09
N ARG A 12 -17.25 -42.46 4.09
CA ARG A 12 -16.45 -41.20 4.15
C ARG A 12 -17.34 -39.98 4.27
N PHE A 13 -18.46 -39.94 3.54
CA PHE A 13 -19.45 -38.87 3.64
C PHE A 13 -20.08 -38.82 5.04
N GLN A 14 -20.51 -39.96 5.58
CA GLN A 14 -21.09 -40.05 6.91
C GLN A 14 -20.10 -39.61 8.00
N GLN A 15 -18.84 -40.05 7.94
CA GLN A 15 -17.79 -39.61 8.86
C GLN A 15 -17.55 -38.09 8.76
N SER A 16 -17.51 -37.54 7.54
CA SER A 16 -17.34 -36.10 7.33
C SER A 16 -18.51 -35.29 7.92
N LEU A 17 -19.75 -35.79 7.82
CA LEU A 17 -20.92 -35.12 8.41
C LEU A 17 -20.91 -35.18 9.94
N LEU A 18 -20.49 -36.31 10.51
CA LEU A 18 -20.39 -36.45 11.97
C LEU A 18 -19.30 -35.51 12.52
N ASP A 19 -18.14 -35.43 11.87
CA ASP A 19 -17.10 -34.47 12.25
C ASP A 19 -17.58 -33.03 12.11
N LEU A 20 -18.32 -32.69 11.05
CA LEU A 20 -18.90 -31.37 10.86
C LEU A 20 -19.85 -30.99 12.02
N VAL A 21 -20.71 -31.91 12.44
CA VAL A 21 -21.69 -31.64 13.50
C VAL A 21 -21.07 -31.62 14.89
N TYR A 22 -20.17 -32.56 15.21
CA TYR A 22 -19.62 -32.68 16.56
C TYR A 22 -18.50 -31.69 16.87
N SER A 23 -17.71 -31.29 15.86
CA SER A 23 -16.57 -30.38 16.09
C SER A 23 -16.86 -28.94 15.66
N TYR A 24 -17.53 -28.71 14.53
CA TYR A 24 -17.74 -27.34 14.05
C TYR A 24 -18.91 -26.65 14.75
N LEU A 25 -20.00 -27.36 15.08
CA LEU A 25 -21.17 -26.72 15.68
C LEU A 25 -20.89 -26.11 17.06
N PRO A 26 -20.19 -26.79 18.00
CA PRO A 26 -19.79 -26.18 19.27
C PRO A 26 -18.80 -25.03 19.09
N ASN A 27 -17.83 -25.16 18.19
CA ASN A 27 -16.83 -24.12 17.91
C ASN A 27 -17.45 -22.86 17.30
N LEU A 28 -18.47 -23.02 16.44
CA LEU A 28 -19.23 -21.90 15.86
C LEU A 28 -20.09 -21.18 16.92
N LEU A 29 -20.68 -21.91 17.86
CA LEU A 29 -21.38 -21.29 18.99
C LEU A 29 -20.39 -20.57 19.92
N GLY A 30 -19.26 -21.21 20.22
CA GLY A 30 -18.17 -20.62 21.00
C GLY A 30 -17.66 -19.33 20.36
N SER A 31 -17.40 -19.34 19.05
CA SER A 31 -16.93 -18.16 18.33
C SER A 31 -17.96 -17.03 18.30
N LEU A 32 -19.25 -17.35 18.21
CA LEU A 32 -20.32 -16.36 18.30
C LEU A 32 -20.30 -15.67 19.68
N VAL A 33 -20.15 -16.43 20.75
CA VAL A 33 -20.01 -15.87 22.11
C VAL A 33 -18.74 -15.02 22.22
N THR A 34 -17.59 -15.53 21.76
CA THR A 34 -16.32 -14.78 21.74
C THR A 34 -16.44 -13.48 20.96
N PHE A 35 -17.09 -13.50 19.79
CA PHE A 35 -17.34 -12.32 18.96
C PHE A 35 -18.21 -11.29 19.69
N LEU A 36 -19.31 -11.74 20.31
CA LEU A 36 -20.20 -10.85 21.08
C LEU A 36 -19.46 -10.19 22.25
N ILE A 37 -18.62 -10.95 22.96
CA ILE A 37 -17.78 -10.42 24.04
C ILE A 37 -16.79 -9.40 23.47
N GLY A 38 -16.09 -9.73 22.40
CA GLY A 38 -15.13 -8.83 21.74
C GLY A 38 -15.76 -7.53 21.25
N TRP A 39 -16.94 -7.60 20.63
CA TRP A 39 -17.69 -6.43 20.16
C TRP A 39 -18.17 -5.54 21.32
N LEU A 40 -18.65 -6.15 22.41
CA LEU A 40 -19.05 -5.44 23.62
C LEU A 40 -17.85 -4.72 24.24
N LEU A 41 -16.72 -5.42 24.40
CA LEU A 41 -15.48 -4.85 24.93
C LEU A 41 -14.97 -3.69 24.06
N ALA A 42 -14.96 -3.85 22.74
CA ALA A 42 -14.56 -2.80 21.81
C ALA A 42 -15.44 -1.54 21.97
N THR A 43 -16.75 -1.71 22.11
CA THR A 43 -17.70 -0.61 22.28
C THR A 43 -17.53 0.09 23.63
N VAL A 44 -17.34 -0.66 24.71
CA VAL A 44 -17.17 -0.10 26.06
C VAL A 44 -15.83 0.61 26.20
N LEU A 45 -14.73 -0.05 25.83
CA LEU A 45 -13.39 0.50 25.95
C LEU A 45 -13.17 1.71 25.05
N SER A 46 -13.70 1.71 23.82
CA SER A 46 -13.59 2.89 22.94
C SER A 46 -14.30 4.11 23.49
N ARG A 47 -15.47 3.94 24.13
CA ARG A 47 -16.18 5.02 24.83
C ARG A 47 -15.38 5.51 26.03
N LEU A 48 -14.76 4.61 26.80
CA LEU A 48 -13.89 4.97 27.92
C LEU A 48 -12.67 5.78 27.44
N VAL A 49 -11.96 5.31 26.41
CA VAL A 49 -10.80 6.02 25.83
C VAL A 49 -11.20 7.40 25.33
N ARG A 50 -12.32 7.50 24.59
CA ARG A 50 -12.83 8.79 24.12
C ARG A 50 -13.19 9.72 25.27
N GLY A 51 -13.87 9.21 26.31
CA GLY A 51 -14.24 9.98 27.50
C GLY A 51 -13.03 10.47 28.30
N LEU A 52 -12.00 9.63 28.45
CA LEU A 52 -10.74 10.01 29.11
C LEU A 52 -10.00 11.08 28.31
N LEU A 53 -9.85 10.91 26.99
CA LEU A 53 -9.16 11.89 26.13
C LEU A 53 -9.88 13.24 26.07
N GLN A 54 -11.21 13.24 26.09
CA GLN A 54 -12.01 14.48 26.16
C GLN A 54 -11.83 15.19 27.51
N ARG A 55 -11.80 14.44 28.63
CA ARG A 55 -11.58 15.00 29.97
C ARG A 55 -10.17 15.57 30.16
N LEU A 56 -9.17 14.94 29.52
CA LEU A 56 -7.78 15.39 29.57
C LEU A 56 -7.53 16.72 28.82
N ASN A 57 -8.54 17.34 28.21
CA ASN A 57 -8.41 18.63 27.52
C ASN A 57 -7.21 18.68 26.56
N VAL A 58 -6.89 17.55 25.90
CA VAL A 58 -5.79 17.48 24.92
C VAL A 58 -5.98 18.51 23.80
N GLN A 59 -7.23 18.91 23.55
CA GLN A 59 -7.63 20.00 22.65
C GLN A 59 -7.01 21.38 23.03
N ARG A 60 -6.71 21.64 24.31
CA ARG A 60 -6.01 22.87 24.74
C ARG A 60 -4.51 22.84 24.46
N PHE A 61 -3.91 21.65 24.39
CA PHE A 61 -2.47 21.50 24.11
C PHE A 61 -2.12 21.59 22.61
N LEU A 62 -3.09 21.47 21.71
CA LEU A 62 -2.86 21.59 20.26
C LEU A 62 -3.18 22.95 19.65
N GLY A 63 -3.71 23.91 20.44
CA GLY A 63 -3.94 25.28 20.00
C GLY A 63 -4.82 25.42 18.76
N GLU A 64 -5.08 26.65 18.35
CA GLU A 64 -5.90 27.00 17.17
C GLU A 64 -5.29 26.56 15.82
N GLY A 65 -4.20 25.77 15.84
CA GLY A 65 -3.44 25.29 14.68
C GLY A 65 -3.75 23.87 14.20
N GLY A 66 -4.61 23.11 14.89
CA GLY A 66 -4.97 21.72 14.52
C GLY A 66 -5.86 21.56 13.28
N GLY A 67 -6.06 22.63 12.50
CA GLY A 67 -6.77 22.61 11.23
C GLY A 67 -5.77 22.49 10.08
N ILE A 68 -5.74 21.35 9.40
CA ILE A 68 -5.03 21.25 8.13
C ILE A 68 -5.84 22.07 7.12
N ARG A 69 -5.31 23.22 6.68
CA ARG A 69 -5.89 24.03 5.60
C ARG A 69 -5.65 23.32 4.28
N LEU A 70 -6.44 22.28 4.00
CA LEU A 70 -6.33 21.51 2.76
C LEU A 70 -6.89 22.30 1.56
N PHE A 71 -7.80 23.24 1.81
CA PHE A 71 -8.42 24.12 0.82
C PHE A 71 -8.74 25.48 1.45
N GLU A 72 -8.63 26.58 0.68
CA GLU A 72 -8.84 27.97 1.11
C GLU A 72 -10.18 28.26 1.81
N GLN A 73 -11.13 27.32 1.84
CA GLN A 73 -12.47 27.52 2.40
C GLN A 73 -12.93 26.45 3.42
N THR A 74 -12.13 25.44 3.75
CA THR A 74 -12.56 24.37 4.68
C THR A 74 -11.57 24.15 5.81
N THR A 75 -11.92 24.63 7.01
CA THR A 75 -11.17 24.31 8.23
C THR A 75 -11.67 22.96 8.77
N LEU A 76 -10.98 21.88 8.42
CA LEU A 76 -11.21 20.57 9.04
C LEU A 76 -10.67 20.59 10.47
N ARG A 77 -11.56 20.72 11.46
CA ARG A 77 -11.21 20.54 12.88
C ARG A 77 -11.13 19.03 13.16
N ILE A 78 -9.91 18.49 13.19
CA ILE A 78 -9.68 17.09 13.54
C ILE A 78 -9.80 16.95 15.06
N ASP A 79 -10.87 16.32 15.54
CA ASP A 79 -11.02 15.98 16.95
C ASP A 79 -10.20 14.72 17.27
N ILE A 80 -8.98 14.93 17.79
CA ILE A 80 -8.02 13.85 18.13
C ILE A 80 -8.66 12.83 19.07
N ALA A 81 -9.48 13.28 20.03
CA ALA A 81 -10.15 12.36 20.95
C ALA A 81 -11.14 11.44 20.23
N ARG A 82 -11.81 11.96 19.19
CA ARG A 82 -12.70 11.16 18.33
C ARG A 82 -11.89 10.20 17.45
N VAL A 83 -10.82 10.66 16.82
CA VAL A 83 -9.96 9.82 15.96
C VAL A 83 -9.31 8.69 16.77
N SER A 84 -8.71 8.99 17.91
CA SER A 84 -8.09 7.99 18.79
C SER A 84 -9.11 7.01 19.35
N GLY A 85 -10.28 7.47 19.79
CA GLY A 85 -11.36 6.58 20.25
C GLY A 85 -11.86 5.65 19.13
N GLN A 86 -11.98 6.16 17.91
CA GLN A 86 -12.36 5.37 16.74
C GLN A 86 -11.28 4.35 16.36
N PHE A 87 -10.01 4.73 16.46
CA PHE A 87 -8.88 3.83 16.22
C PHE A 87 -8.88 2.69 17.24
N THR A 88 -9.05 2.98 18.53
CA THR A 88 -9.15 1.95 19.57
C THR A 88 -10.35 1.03 19.37
N TYR A 89 -11.52 1.57 18.96
CA TYR A 89 -12.68 0.75 18.61
C TYR A 89 -12.34 -0.27 17.53
N TRP A 90 -11.80 0.19 16.39
CA TRP A 90 -11.47 -0.68 15.27
C TRP A 90 -10.41 -1.72 15.64
N PHE A 91 -9.38 -1.32 16.39
CA PHE A 91 -8.34 -2.23 16.85
C PHE A 91 -8.93 -3.38 17.70
N LEU A 92 -9.70 -3.03 18.74
CA LEU A 92 -10.32 -4.02 19.61
C LEU A 92 -11.38 -4.87 18.89
N PHE A 93 -12.14 -4.27 17.99
CA PHE A 93 -13.16 -4.98 17.20
C PHE A 93 -12.51 -6.03 16.30
N ILE A 94 -11.41 -5.68 15.62
CA ILE A 94 -10.65 -6.62 14.80
C ILE A 94 -10.05 -7.72 15.66
N THR A 95 -9.45 -7.40 16.81
CA THR A 95 -8.99 -8.43 17.77
C THR A 95 -10.11 -9.37 18.17
N GLY A 96 -11.32 -8.85 18.42
CA GLY A 96 -12.51 -9.67 18.71
C GLY A 96 -12.88 -10.60 17.55
N ILE A 97 -12.81 -10.14 16.31
CA ILE A 97 -13.02 -10.98 15.12
C ILE A 97 -11.95 -12.07 15.02
N LEU A 98 -10.68 -11.74 15.24
CA LEU A 98 -9.57 -12.70 15.18
C LEU A 98 -9.73 -13.80 16.24
N LEU A 99 -10.03 -13.43 17.48
CA LEU A 99 -10.29 -14.40 18.56
C LEU A 99 -11.51 -15.28 18.26
N ALA A 100 -12.56 -14.71 17.65
CA ALA A 100 -13.71 -15.48 17.21
C ALA A 100 -13.34 -16.45 16.07
N ALA A 101 -12.56 -16.02 15.09
CA ALA A 101 -12.08 -16.87 14.00
C ALA A 101 -11.18 -18.00 14.51
N GLU A 102 -10.31 -17.73 15.49
CA GLU A 102 -9.50 -18.73 16.17
C GLU A 102 -10.37 -19.74 16.93
N THR A 103 -11.36 -19.26 17.69
CA THR A 103 -12.31 -20.13 18.42
C THR A 103 -13.13 -20.99 17.45
N ALA A 104 -13.48 -20.46 16.28
CA ALA A 104 -14.17 -21.19 15.22
C ALA A 104 -13.27 -22.19 14.47
N ASN A 105 -11.95 -22.16 14.73
CA ASN A 105 -10.92 -22.90 14.01
C ASN A 105 -10.93 -22.60 12.49
N LEU A 106 -11.03 -21.31 12.14
CA LEU A 106 -11.07 -20.79 10.77
C LEU A 106 -9.81 -19.96 10.43
N PRO A 107 -8.64 -20.61 10.28
CA PRO A 107 -7.38 -19.90 10.06
C PRO A 107 -7.36 -19.08 8.77
N GLN A 108 -8.13 -19.47 7.75
CA GLN A 108 -8.25 -18.69 6.51
C GLN A 108 -8.97 -17.35 6.74
N VAL A 109 -9.97 -17.33 7.63
CA VAL A 109 -10.68 -16.09 7.98
C VAL A 109 -9.77 -15.17 8.80
N GLU A 110 -9.03 -15.73 9.75
CA GLU A 110 -8.04 -14.99 10.54
C GLU A 110 -6.99 -14.33 9.63
N GLN A 111 -6.37 -15.10 8.74
CA GLN A 111 -5.37 -14.60 7.79
C GLN A 111 -5.94 -13.53 6.87
N PHE A 112 -7.17 -13.70 6.40
CA PHE A 112 -7.85 -12.70 5.58
C PHE A 112 -8.04 -11.39 6.34
N VAL A 113 -8.53 -11.44 7.58
CA VAL A 113 -8.75 -10.25 8.43
C VAL A 113 -7.42 -9.56 8.76
N VAL A 114 -6.38 -10.31 9.10
CA VAL A 114 -5.02 -9.76 9.31
C VAL A 114 -4.51 -9.08 8.03
N GLY A 115 -4.69 -9.73 6.88
CA GLY A 115 -4.33 -9.18 5.57
C GLY A 115 -5.06 -7.86 5.25
N LEU A 116 -6.36 -7.80 5.50
CA LEU A 116 -7.15 -6.58 5.34
C LEU A 116 -6.68 -5.45 6.27
N PHE A 117 -6.36 -5.78 7.52
CA PHE A 117 -5.85 -4.78 8.46
C PHE A 117 -4.48 -4.26 8.06
N ALA A 118 -3.59 -5.13 7.58
CA ALA A 118 -2.28 -4.75 7.04
C ALA A 118 -2.37 -3.91 5.76
N TYR A 119 -3.47 -4.01 5.01
CA TYR A 119 -3.71 -3.19 3.82
C TYR A 119 -3.98 -1.72 4.15
N VAL A 120 -4.54 -1.41 5.33
CA VAL A 120 -4.82 -0.02 5.75
C VAL A 120 -3.56 0.85 5.80
N PRO A 121 -2.48 0.48 6.54
CA PRO A 121 -1.25 1.27 6.53
C PRO A 121 -0.56 1.27 5.16
N GLN A 122 -0.67 0.20 4.38
CA GLN A 122 -0.12 0.14 3.00
C GLN A 122 -0.76 1.19 2.08
N VAL A 123 -2.10 1.29 2.11
CA VAL A 123 -2.84 2.32 1.37
C VAL A 123 -2.46 3.71 1.85
N PHE A 124 -2.33 3.92 3.16
CA PHE A 124 -1.88 5.21 3.69
C PHE A 124 -0.47 5.58 3.21
N SER A 125 0.49 4.64 3.26
CA SER A 125 1.85 4.83 2.77
C SER A 125 1.89 5.17 1.28
N SER A 126 1.06 4.55 0.44
CA SER A 126 1.01 4.86 -0.99
C SER A 126 0.52 6.30 -1.25
N PHE A 127 -0.49 6.76 -0.51
CA PHE A 127 -0.92 8.16 -0.54
C PHE A 127 0.20 9.11 -0.10
N VAL A 128 0.94 8.78 0.97
CA VAL A 128 2.08 9.59 1.44
C VAL A 128 3.18 9.65 0.37
N ILE A 129 3.53 8.53 -0.25
CA ILE A 129 4.53 8.48 -1.34
C ILE A 129 4.11 9.41 -2.48
N LEU A 130 2.85 9.33 -2.94
CA LEU A 130 2.34 10.19 -4.01
C LEU A 130 2.32 11.67 -3.61
N ALA A 131 1.90 11.99 -2.39
CA ALA A 131 1.89 13.37 -1.89
C ALA A 131 3.31 13.96 -1.83
N LEU A 132 4.28 13.19 -1.33
CA LEU A 132 5.68 13.58 -1.31
C LEU A 132 6.23 13.71 -2.73
N ALA A 133 5.87 12.81 -3.64
CA ALA A 133 6.27 12.90 -5.03
C ALA A 133 5.81 14.21 -5.67
N LEU A 134 4.54 14.60 -5.46
CA LEU A 134 4.00 15.87 -5.94
C LEU A 134 4.80 17.06 -5.43
N LEU A 135 5.17 17.07 -4.14
CA LEU A 135 5.97 18.13 -3.54
C LEU A 135 7.39 18.17 -4.12
N PHE A 136 8.11 17.05 -4.05
CA PHE A 136 9.52 16.96 -4.46
C PHE A 136 9.69 17.08 -5.98
N GLY A 137 8.78 16.51 -6.78
CA GLY A 137 8.83 16.61 -8.24
C GLY A 137 8.72 18.05 -8.71
N ASN A 138 7.84 18.85 -8.08
CA ASN A 138 7.73 20.27 -8.37
C ASN A 138 8.95 21.06 -7.91
N LEU A 139 9.49 20.75 -6.73
CA LEU A 139 10.70 21.39 -6.21
C LEU A 139 11.91 21.11 -7.12
N VAL A 140 12.13 19.85 -7.47
CA VAL A 140 13.24 19.42 -8.33
C VAL A 140 13.16 20.09 -9.70
N ARG A 141 11.97 20.15 -10.31
CA ARG A 141 11.79 20.89 -11.56
C ARG A 141 12.27 22.33 -11.42
N ARG A 142 11.80 23.04 -10.39
CA ARG A 142 12.13 24.45 -10.17
C ARG A 142 13.63 24.66 -9.98
N LEU A 143 14.28 23.81 -9.17
CA LEU A 143 15.72 23.88 -8.92
C LEU A 143 16.53 23.65 -10.20
N ILE A 144 16.15 22.65 -11.00
CA ILE A 144 16.83 22.33 -12.27
C ILE A 144 16.62 23.48 -13.27
N THR A 145 15.37 23.92 -13.49
CA THR A 145 15.09 25.01 -14.44
C THR A 145 15.71 26.34 -14.04
N ALA A 146 15.90 26.59 -12.74
CA ALA A 146 16.55 27.82 -12.25
C ALA A 146 18.08 27.79 -12.38
N SER A 147 18.68 26.58 -12.42
CA SER A 147 20.13 26.40 -12.48
C SER A 147 20.66 26.30 -13.92
N LEU A 148 19.77 26.06 -14.90
CA LEU A 148 20.13 25.84 -16.29
C LEU A 148 19.82 27.08 -17.16
N PRO A 149 20.60 27.32 -18.24
CA PRO A 149 20.33 28.39 -19.19
C PRO A 149 18.97 28.25 -19.89
N GLU A 150 18.48 29.37 -20.42
CA GLU A 150 17.30 29.39 -21.28
C GLU A 150 17.47 28.42 -22.46
N GLY A 151 16.49 27.53 -22.64
CA GLY A 151 16.53 26.45 -23.64
C GLY A 151 16.53 25.04 -23.06
N TYR A 152 17.07 24.82 -21.84
CA TYR A 152 17.15 23.49 -21.21
C TYR A 152 15.99 23.18 -20.25
N ALA A 153 14.87 23.92 -20.35
CA ALA A 153 13.72 23.76 -19.46
C ALA A 153 13.09 22.35 -19.52
N TYR A 154 13.25 21.64 -20.65
CA TYR A 154 12.80 20.27 -20.81
C TYR A 154 13.51 19.28 -19.87
N VAL A 155 14.73 19.58 -19.41
CA VAL A 155 15.48 18.72 -18.47
C VAL A 155 14.79 18.70 -17.10
N GLY A 156 14.33 19.87 -16.62
CA GLY A 156 13.58 19.96 -15.38
C GLY A 156 12.23 19.25 -15.44
N SER A 157 11.53 19.36 -16.57
CA SER A 157 10.29 18.63 -16.83
C SER A 157 10.51 17.11 -16.94
N ALA A 158 11.62 16.67 -17.55
CA ALA A 158 11.99 15.26 -17.63
C ALA A 158 12.31 14.67 -16.26
N ALA A 159 13.06 15.38 -15.41
CA ALA A 159 13.33 14.97 -14.04
C ALA A 159 12.03 14.86 -13.20
N GLN A 160 11.12 15.83 -13.36
CA GLN A 160 9.80 15.77 -12.71
C GLN A 160 8.99 14.55 -13.17
N ALA A 161 8.93 14.31 -14.48
CA ALA A 161 8.21 13.16 -15.04
C ALA A 161 8.79 11.84 -14.52
N LEU A 162 10.11 11.75 -14.37
CA LEU A 162 10.78 10.59 -13.79
C LEU A 162 10.38 10.39 -12.31
N ILE A 163 10.39 11.46 -11.50
CA ILE A 163 9.98 11.39 -10.10
C ILE A 163 8.52 10.91 -9.99
N TYR A 164 7.60 11.46 -10.79
CA TYR A 164 6.20 11.05 -10.79
C TYR A 164 6.02 9.61 -11.25
N GLY A 165 6.70 9.21 -12.33
CA GLY A 165 6.65 7.85 -12.84
C GLY A 165 7.17 6.83 -11.83
N LEU A 166 8.34 7.07 -11.25
CA LEU A 166 8.94 6.18 -10.25
C LEU A 166 8.11 6.13 -8.96
N SER A 167 7.58 7.28 -8.53
CA SER A 167 6.76 7.33 -7.32
C SER A 167 5.40 6.67 -7.52
N LEU A 168 4.82 6.75 -8.72
CA LEU A 168 3.64 5.98 -9.08
C LEU A 168 3.93 4.49 -8.98
N LEU A 169 5.05 4.02 -9.55
CA LEU A 169 5.45 2.61 -9.44
C LEU A 169 5.69 2.20 -7.98
N ALA A 170 6.33 3.05 -7.16
CA ALA A 170 6.52 2.80 -5.74
C ALA A 170 5.19 2.72 -4.98
N ALA A 171 4.25 3.63 -5.25
CA ALA A 171 2.92 3.61 -4.66
C ALA A 171 2.14 2.36 -5.06
N LEU A 172 2.23 1.94 -6.32
CA LEU A 172 1.65 0.69 -6.81
C LEU A 172 2.27 -0.54 -6.13
N ALA A 173 3.58 -0.53 -5.86
CA ALA A 173 4.25 -1.58 -5.10
C ALA A 173 3.69 -1.71 -3.68
N GLU A 174 3.45 -0.58 -3.02
CA GLU A 174 2.88 -0.59 -1.67
C GLU A 174 1.41 -0.96 -1.62
N LEU A 175 0.66 -0.73 -2.69
CA LEU A 175 -0.72 -1.24 -2.81
C LEU A 175 -0.80 -2.77 -3.00
N GLY A 176 0.32 -3.49 -2.92
CA GLY A 176 0.36 -4.94 -3.08
C GLY A 176 0.15 -5.40 -4.51
N ILE A 177 0.29 -4.50 -5.49
CA ILE A 177 0.31 -4.92 -6.90
C ILE A 177 1.53 -5.82 -7.11
N SER A 178 1.31 -6.91 -7.85
CA SER A 178 2.35 -7.92 -8.09
C SER A 178 3.68 -7.29 -8.46
N ARG A 179 4.71 -7.53 -7.63
CA ARG A 179 6.07 -7.06 -7.90
C ARG A 179 6.57 -7.48 -9.28
N VAL A 180 6.15 -8.66 -9.75
CA VAL A 180 6.46 -9.13 -11.10
C VAL A 180 5.87 -8.21 -12.17
N LEU A 181 4.61 -7.80 -12.01
CA LEU A 181 3.98 -6.84 -12.93
C LEU A 181 4.73 -5.51 -12.94
N ILE A 182 5.15 -5.03 -11.76
CA ILE A 182 5.91 -3.78 -11.62
C ILE A 182 7.28 -3.90 -12.29
N TYR A 183 8.00 -5.01 -12.11
CA TYR A 183 9.28 -5.24 -12.78
C TYR A 183 9.13 -5.31 -14.29
N ILE A 184 8.07 -5.94 -14.80
CA ILE A 184 7.79 -5.98 -16.24
C ILE A 184 7.50 -4.58 -16.77
N LEU A 185 6.66 -3.78 -16.08
CA LEU A 185 6.33 -2.42 -16.50
C LEU A 185 7.56 -1.49 -16.45
N PHE A 186 8.31 -1.53 -15.35
CA PHE A 186 9.52 -0.74 -15.19
C PHE A 186 10.59 -1.13 -16.21
N GLY A 187 10.86 -2.44 -16.33
CA GLY A 187 11.80 -2.96 -17.32
C GLY A 187 11.39 -2.64 -18.75
N GLY A 188 10.10 -2.66 -19.06
CA GLY A 188 9.58 -2.26 -20.38
C GLY A 188 9.82 -0.79 -20.70
N ILE A 189 9.52 0.12 -19.76
CA ILE A 189 9.73 1.56 -19.94
C ILE A 189 11.24 1.87 -20.04
N VAL A 190 12.04 1.36 -19.11
CA VAL A 190 13.49 1.57 -19.11
C VAL A 190 14.13 0.95 -20.36
N GLY A 191 13.69 -0.24 -20.74
CA GLY A 191 14.14 -0.90 -21.97
C GLY A 191 13.85 -0.07 -23.21
N LEU A 192 12.64 0.50 -23.32
CA LEU A 192 12.29 1.40 -24.41
C LEU A 192 13.20 2.64 -24.44
N VAL A 193 13.43 3.27 -23.28
CA VAL A 193 14.31 4.45 -23.15
C VAL A 193 15.75 4.10 -23.54
N MET A 194 16.26 2.96 -23.08
CA MET A 194 17.59 2.48 -23.41
C MET A 194 17.74 2.21 -24.91
N ILE A 195 16.75 1.57 -25.54
CA ILE A 195 16.76 1.30 -26.98
C ILE A 195 16.69 2.62 -27.76
N SER A 196 15.76 3.51 -27.42
CA SER A 196 15.60 4.80 -28.11
C SER A 196 16.85 5.67 -27.95
N GLY A 197 17.41 5.71 -26.74
CA GLY A 197 18.63 6.44 -26.44
C GLY A 197 19.82 5.86 -27.18
N GLY A 198 19.99 4.54 -27.13
CA GLY A 198 21.06 3.83 -27.85
C GLY A 198 21.03 4.08 -29.35
N ILE A 199 19.83 4.08 -29.97
CA ILE A 199 19.67 4.41 -31.39
C ILE A 199 19.98 5.89 -31.66
N ALA A 200 19.47 6.81 -30.83
CA ALA A 200 19.72 8.24 -31.00
C ALA A 200 21.22 8.59 -30.88
N PHE A 201 21.91 8.06 -29.87
CA PHE A 201 23.35 8.25 -29.71
C PHE A 201 24.16 7.51 -30.77
N GLY A 202 23.75 6.30 -31.16
CA GLY A 202 24.45 5.51 -32.19
C GLY A 202 24.39 6.17 -33.57
N LEU A 203 23.21 6.66 -33.96
CA LEU A 203 23.04 7.37 -35.24
C LEU A 203 23.65 8.78 -35.18
N GLY A 204 23.42 9.53 -34.10
CA GLY A 204 23.92 10.91 -33.97
C GLY A 204 25.43 11.03 -33.70
N GLY A 205 26.03 10.04 -33.06
CA GLY A 205 27.48 10.00 -32.77
C GLY A 205 28.32 9.38 -33.88
N ARG A 206 27.70 8.90 -34.97
CA ARG A 206 28.36 8.16 -36.04
C ARG A 206 29.51 8.94 -36.67
N GLU A 207 29.30 10.23 -36.93
CA GLU A 207 30.27 11.12 -37.57
C GLU A 207 31.47 11.40 -36.66
N ALA A 208 31.21 11.70 -35.39
CA ALA A 208 32.25 11.90 -34.38
C ALA A 208 33.11 10.64 -34.20
N ALA A 209 32.50 9.46 -34.16
CA ALA A 209 33.22 8.20 -34.08
C ALA A 209 34.11 7.97 -35.33
N GLN A 210 33.60 8.32 -36.51
CA GLN A 210 34.33 8.21 -37.77
C GLN A 210 35.57 9.11 -37.80
N GLU A 211 35.46 10.33 -37.28
CA GLU A 211 36.58 11.29 -37.22
C GLU A 211 37.69 10.85 -36.25
N ILE A 212 37.32 10.34 -35.08
CA ILE A 212 38.28 9.81 -34.10
C ILE A 212 39.07 8.65 -34.72
N ILE A 213 38.38 7.69 -35.37
CA ILE A 213 39.02 6.56 -36.04
C ILE A 213 39.96 7.06 -37.15
N ALA A 214 39.56 8.09 -37.90
CA ALA A 214 40.38 8.67 -38.96
C ALA A 214 41.67 9.32 -38.43
N GLN A 215 41.64 9.96 -37.26
CA GLN A 215 42.85 10.52 -36.63
C GLN A 215 43.84 9.43 -36.22
N PHE A 216 43.39 8.32 -35.63
CA PHE A 216 44.27 7.21 -35.26
C PHE A 216 44.81 6.42 -36.45
N ARG A 217 44.17 6.51 -37.61
CA ARG A 217 44.59 5.80 -38.84
C ARG A 217 45.69 6.52 -39.61
N LYS A 218 46.02 7.78 -39.32
CA LYS A 218 47.15 8.46 -39.96
C LYS A 218 48.48 7.88 -39.42
N PRO A 219 49.34 7.31 -40.28
CA PRO A 219 50.66 6.85 -39.85
C PRO A 219 51.44 8.03 -39.25
N ARG A 220 52.13 7.80 -38.13
CA ARG A 220 53.17 8.70 -37.64
C ARG A 220 54.37 8.56 -38.58
N ASP A 221 54.53 9.52 -39.47
CA ASP A 221 55.80 9.79 -40.15
C ASP A 221 56.77 10.53 -39.20
#